data_AF-A0A8T4JAI3-F1
#
_entry.id   AF-A0A8T4JAI3-F1
#
_cell.length_a   1.000
_cell.length_b   1.000
_cell.length_c   1.000
_cell.angle_alpha   90.00
_cell.angle_beta   90.00
_cell.angle_gamma   90.00
#
_symmetry.space_group_name_H-M   'P 1'
#
loop_
_entity.id
_entity.type
_entity.pdbx_description
1 polymer ?
#
loop_
_entity_poly.entity_id
_entity_poly.type
_entity_poly.pdbx_seq_one_letter_code
_entity_poly.pdbx_strand_id
1 'polypeptide(L)'
;LTGVLAGFTLALPDARIISVAGLVTGIAASLSMAASSFLETRQDREHGGKKQPAKSAFYTGTAYFITVLILIAPFFIFNSVFVALGVTLAAAILIIAIFNFYISVAKEKPFWKEFLTMAAISLGVAALSFGIAFLLRIFLGVDV
;
A
#
# COMPACT_ATOMS: atom_id res chain seq x y z
N LEU A 1 0.31 -2.70 -1.31
CA LEU A 1 1.01 -2.00 -2.42
C LEU A 1 2.52 -1.97 -2.20
N THR A 2 3.02 -1.54 -1.04
CA THR A 2 4.46 -1.52 -0.70
C THR A 2 5.20 -2.81 -1.04
N GLY A 3 4.67 -3.97 -0.64
CA GLY A 3 5.31 -5.25 -0.97
C GLY A 3 5.28 -5.62 -2.45
N VAL A 4 4.23 -5.19 -3.18
CA VAL A 4 4.16 -5.38 -4.64
C VAL A 4 5.22 -4.54 -5.34
N LEU A 5 5.38 -3.26 -4.96
CA LEU A 5 6.42 -2.38 -5.49
C LEU A 5 7.82 -2.93 -5.19
N ALA A 6 8.03 -3.46 -3.97
CA ALA A 6 9.29 -4.13 -3.61
C ALA A 6 9.54 -5.37 -4.48
N GLY A 7 8.56 -6.24 -4.69
CA GLY A 7 8.72 -7.38 -5.60
C GLY A 7 9.01 -6.95 -7.04
N PHE A 8 8.28 -5.96 -7.55
CA PHE A 8 8.47 -5.42 -8.89
C PHE A 8 9.85 -4.80 -9.10
N THR A 9 10.42 -4.15 -8.09
CA THR A 9 11.78 -3.57 -8.21
C THR A 9 12.88 -4.60 -8.48
N LEU A 10 12.67 -5.85 -8.09
CA LEU A 10 13.63 -6.91 -8.35
C LEU A 10 13.30 -7.70 -9.61
N ALA A 11 12.01 -7.86 -9.92
CA ALA A 11 11.55 -8.60 -11.08
C ALA A 11 11.65 -7.79 -12.40
N LEU A 12 11.61 -6.46 -12.33
CA LEU A 12 11.55 -5.59 -13.50
C LEU A 12 12.75 -4.64 -13.55
N PRO A 13 13.37 -4.45 -14.72
CA PRO A 13 14.55 -3.60 -14.87
C PRO A 13 14.24 -2.10 -14.95
N ASP A 14 13.01 -1.72 -15.33
CA ASP A 14 12.65 -0.33 -15.64
C ASP A 14 11.62 0.24 -14.65
N ALA A 15 11.96 1.39 -14.06
CA ALA A 15 11.11 2.16 -13.17
C ALA A 15 9.76 2.55 -13.79
N ARG A 16 9.70 2.74 -15.12
CA ARG A 16 8.46 3.06 -15.85
C ARG A 16 7.51 1.87 -15.91
N ILE A 17 8.03 0.66 -16.11
CA ILE A 17 7.20 -0.55 -16.12
C ILE A 17 6.65 -0.78 -14.71
N ILE A 18 7.50 -0.59 -13.70
CA ILE A 18 7.11 -0.70 -12.28
C ILE A 18 6.04 0.33 -11.92
N SER A 19 6.16 1.58 -12.39
CA SER A 19 5.20 2.63 -12.08
C SER A 19 3.83 2.37 -12.71
N VAL A 20 3.79 1.91 -13.97
CA VAL A 20 2.53 1.55 -14.65
C VAL A 20 1.88 0.33 -13.99
N ALA A 21 2.63 -0.75 -13.78
CA ALA A 21 2.12 -1.96 -13.12
C ALA A 21 1.67 -1.68 -11.67
N GLY A 22 2.44 -0.84 -10.97
CA GLY A 22 2.13 -0.35 -9.64
C GLY A 22 0.85 0.48 -9.60
N LEU A 23 0.65 1.38 -10.57
CA LEU A 23 -0.54 2.22 -10.64
C LEU A 23 -1.78 1.39 -10.90
N VAL A 24 -1.75 0.50 -11.89
CA VAL A 24 -2.88 -0.38 -12.22
C VAL A 24 -3.23 -1.24 -11.01
N THR A 25 -2.23 -1.87 -10.37
CA THR A 25 -2.44 -2.71 -9.19
C THR A 25 -2.95 -1.90 -7.99
N GLY A 26 -2.40 -0.71 -7.76
CA GLY A 26 -2.77 0.16 -6.66
C GLY A 26 -4.18 0.73 -6.80
N ILE A 27 -4.55 1.19 -8.00
CA ILE A 27 -5.89 1.70 -8.29
C ILE A 27 -6.90 0.57 -8.17
N ALA A 28 -6.64 -0.60 -8.77
CA ALA A 28 -7.51 -1.77 -8.62
C ALA A 28 -7.73 -2.13 -7.15
N ALA A 29 -6.66 -2.20 -6.35
CA ALA A 29 -6.75 -2.46 -4.92
C ALA A 29 -7.54 -1.38 -4.16
N SER A 30 -7.39 -0.10 -4.52
CA SER A 30 -8.16 0.99 -3.90
C SER A 30 -9.67 0.88 -4.18
N LEU A 31 -10.04 0.49 -5.41
CA LEU A 31 -11.42 0.26 -5.80
C LEU A 31 -12.01 -0.97 -5.10
N SER A 32 -11.23 -2.05 -4.98
CA SER A 32 -11.63 -3.23 -4.20
C SER A 32 -11.88 -2.89 -2.74
N MET A 33 -11.02 -2.09 -2.10
CA MET A 33 -11.22 -1.65 -0.71
C MET A 33 -12.42 -0.70 -0.56
N ALA A 34 -12.66 0.18 -1.54
CA ALA A 34 -13.87 1.00 -1.57
C ALA A 34 -15.14 0.14 -1.65
N ALA A 35 -15.12 -0.91 -2.48
CA ALA A 35 -16.22 -1.86 -2.59
C ALA A 35 -16.40 -2.69 -1.30
N SER A 36 -15.32 -3.19 -0.69
CA SER A 36 -15.38 -3.92 0.58
C SER A 36 -15.98 -3.06 1.70
N SER A 37 -15.50 -1.81 1.86
CA SER A 37 -16.05 -0.89 2.86
C SER A 37 -17.49 -0.48 2.58
N PHE A 38 -17.92 -0.39 1.31
CA PHE A 38 -19.32 -0.23 0.94
C PHE A 38 -20.17 -1.40 1.44
N LEU A 39 -19.75 -2.63 1.15
CA LEU A 39 -20.47 -3.85 1.51
C LEU A 39 -20.55 -4.01 3.03
N GLU A 40 -19.44 -3.83 3.73
CA GLU A 40 -19.37 -3.86 5.20
C GLU A 40 -20.33 -2.83 5.82
N THR A 41 -20.27 -1.58 5.34
CA THR A 41 -21.13 -0.51 5.88
C THR A 41 -22.60 -0.72 5.53
N ARG A 42 -22.89 -1.35 4.36
CA ARG A 42 -24.26 -1.72 3.98
C ARG A 42 -24.81 -2.80 4.89
N GLN A 43 -24.04 -3.84 5.18
CA GLN A 43 -24.43 -4.89 6.12
C GLN A 43 -24.65 -4.32 7.52
N ASP A 44 -23.74 -3.46 8.01
CA ASP A 44 -23.92 -2.74 9.27
C ASP A 44 -25.21 -1.93 9.29
N ARG A 45 -25.55 -1.24 8.18
CA ARG A 45 -26.77 -0.45 8.07
C ARG A 45 -28.04 -1.31 8.07
N GLU A 46 -28.00 -2.46 7.42
CA GLU A 46 -29.09 -3.44 7.45
C GLU A 46 -29.31 -4.00 8.87
N HIS A 47 -28.25 -4.03 9.71
CA HIS A 47 -28.31 -4.42 11.14
C HIS A 47 -28.49 -3.23 12.11
N GLY A 48 -29.02 -2.09 11.64
CA GLY A 48 -29.36 -0.93 12.49
C GLY A 48 -28.25 0.12 12.65
N GLY A 49 -27.14 0.00 11.92
CA GLY A 49 -26.08 0.99 11.84
C GLY A 49 -26.52 2.29 11.16
N LYS A 50 -25.96 3.43 11.62
CA LYS A 50 -26.32 4.78 11.11
C LYS A 50 -25.44 5.29 9.98
N LYS A 51 -24.36 4.57 9.62
CA LYS A 51 -23.37 5.03 8.63
C LYS A 51 -23.92 4.87 7.20
N GLN A 52 -23.64 5.84 6.34
CA GLN A 52 -24.00 5.76 4.91
C GLN A 52 -22.95 4.96 4.12
N PRO A 53 -23.33 3.86 3.44
CA PRO A 53 -22.39 2.99 2.73
C PRO A 53 -21.60 3.72 1.64
N ALA A 54 -22.28 4.56 0.85
CA ALA A 54 -21.65 5.34 -0.22
C ALA A 54 -20.59 6.31 0.31
N LYS A 55 -20.84 6.96 1.46
CA LYS A 55 -19.85 7.86 2.09
C LYS A 55 -18.63 7.08 2.55
N SER A 56 -18.84 5.94 3.23
CA SER A 56 -17.76 5.08 3.71
C SER A 56 -16.84 4.59 2.58
N ALA A 57 -17.45 4.13 1.49
CA ALA A 57 -16.76 3.69 0.28
C ALA A 57 -15.92 4.81 -0.34
N PHE A 58 -16.48 6.02 -0.44
CA PHE A 58 -15.80 7.17 -1.03
C PHE A 58 -14.59 7.62 -0.20
N TYR A 59 -14.73 7.70 1.13
CA TYR A 59 -13.62 8.05 2.02
C TYR A 59 -12.50 7.00 1.95
N THR A 60 -12.83 5.71 2.03
CA THR A 60 -11.85 4.62 1.94
C THR A 60 -11.17 4.61 0.58
N GLY A 61 -11.93 4.65 -0.51
CA GLY A 61 -11.39 4.65 -1.86
C GLY A 61 -10.45 5.82 -2.12
N THR A 62 -10.85 7.04 -1.75
CA THR A 62 -10.03 8.24 -1.94
C THR A 62 -8.75 8.21 -1.11
N ALA A 63 -8.83 7.79 0.16
CA ALA A 63 -7.65 7.68 1.02
C ALA A 63 -6.63 6.68 0.46
N TYR A 64 -7.10 5.53 -0.02
CA TYR A 64 -6.23 4.52 -0.65
C TYR A 64 -5.66 5.01 -1.98
N PHE A 65 -6.48 5.65 -2.82
CA PHE A 65 -6.03 6.22 -4.09
C PHE A 65 -4.91 7.25 -3.89
N ILE A 66 -5.06 8.17 -2.94
CA ILE A 66 -4.02 9.17 -2.61
C ILE A 66 -2.74 8.45 -2.13
N THR A 67 -2.89 7.44 -1.26
CA THR A 67 -1.74 6.66 -0.76
C THR A 67 -1.00 5.96 -1.90
N VAL A 68 -1.72 5.40 -2.87
CA VAL A 68 -1.15 4.76 -4.07
C VAL A 68 -0.30 5.76 -4.85
N LEU A 69 -0.83 6.97 -5.11
CA LEU A 69 -0.11 8.01 -5.84
C LEU A 69 1.19 8.42 -5.12
N ILE A 70 1.13 8.63 -3.80
CA ILE A 70 2.30 9.01 -3.01
C ILE A 70 3.37 7.92 -3.07
N LEU A 71 2.99 6.65 -2.96
CA LEU A 71 3.95 5.54 -2.94
C LEU A 71 4.60 5.28 -4.30
N ILE A 72 3.89 5.59 -5.40
CA ILE A 72 4.41 5.36 -6.76
C ILE A 72 5.17 6.59 -7.28
N ALA A 73 4.89 7.79 -6.78
CA ALA A 73 5.57 9.02 -7.19
C ALA A 73 7.11 8.92 -7.29
N PRO A 74 7.84 8.26 -6.35
CA PRO A 74 9.29 8.10 -6.47
C PRO A 74 9.74 7.37 -7.74
N PHE A 75 8.96 6.42 -8.25
CA PHE A 75 9.25 5.68 -9.47
C PHE A 75 9.11 6.51 -10.75
N PHE A 76 8.45 7.67 -10.69
CA PHE A 76 8.41 8.63 -11.80
C PHE A 76 9.58 9.61 -11.78
N ILE A 77 10.17 9.86 -10.61
CA ILE A 77 11.19 10.89 -10.40
C ILE A 77 12.60 10.29 -10.55
N PHE A 78 12.83 9.09 -10.02
CA PHE A 78 14.15 8.47 -10.01
C PHE A 78 14.29 7.43 -11.13
N ASN A 79 15.36 7.54 -11.91
CA ASN A 79 15.72 6.52 -12.91
C ASN A 79 16.29 5.24 -12.27
N SER A 80 16.87 5.34 -11.07
CA SER A 80 17.37 4.18 -10.33
C SER A 80 16.24 3.53 -9.52
N VAL A 81 15.90 2.29 -9.91
CA VAL A 81 14.85 1.47 -9.29
C VAL A 81 15.09 1.26 -7.79
N PHE A 82 16.34 1.04 -7.37
CA PHE A 82 16.68 0.82 -5.96
C PHE A 82 16.57 2.11 -5.13
N VAL A 83 16.90 3.27 -5.70
CA VAL A 83 16.69 4.57 -5.02
C VAL A 83 15.20 4.86 -4.88
N ALA A 84 14.42 4.62 -5.95
CA ALA A 84 12.96 4.76 -5.91
C ALA A 84 12.35 3.86 -4.83
N LEU A 85 12.79 2.60 -4.73
CA LEU A 85 12.36 1.68 -3.68
C LEU A 85 12.65 2.23 -2.27
N GLY A 86 13.88 2.69 -2.02
CA GLY A 86 14.27 3.23 -0.72
C GLY A 86 13.39 4.41 -0.31
N VAL A 87 13.12 5.33 -1.24
CA VAL A 87 12.24 6.48 -1.01
C VAL A 87 10.79 6.04 -0.79
N THR A 88 10.28 5.07 -1.56
CA THR A 88 8.92 4.52 -1.36
C THR A 88 8.77 3.84 0.00
N LEU A 89 9.77 3.08 0.46
CA LEU A 89 9.75 2.45 1.78
C LEU A 89 9.78 3.52 2.90
N ALA A 90 10.61 4.55 2.75
CA ALA A 90 10.62 5.67 3.69
C ALA A 90 9.27 6.40 3.72
N ALA A 91 8.67 6.67 2.55
CA ALA A 91 7.35 7.27 2.45
C ALA A 91 6.27 6.39 3.09
N ALA A 92 6.33 5.07 2.91
CA ALA A 92 5.40 4.15 3.55
C ALA A 92 5.52 4.16 5.09
N ILE A 93 6.73 4.13 5.62
CA ILE A 93 6.97 4.22 7.07
C ILE A 93 6.45 5.56 7.60
N LEU A 94 6.67 6.66 6.86
CA LEU A 94 6.17 7.98 7.23
C LEU A 94 4.64 8.03 7.24
N ILE A 95 3.97 7.46 6.25
CA ILE A 95 2.51 7.36 6.21
C ILE A 95 2.01 6.56 7.42
N ILE A 96 2.61 5.41 7.71
CA ILE A 96 2.26 4.59 8.89
C ILE A 96 2.46 5.39 10.18
N ALA A 97 3.55 6.15 10.30
CA ALA A 97 3.81 7.01 11.45
C ALA A 97 2.75 8.10 11.60
N ILE A 98 2.41 8.83 10.52
CA ILE A 98 1.40 9.89 10.55
C ILE A 98 0.02 9.34 10.93
N PHE A 99 -0.41 8.23 10.31
CA PHE A 99 -1.69 7.60 10.63
C PHE A 99 -1.74 7.09 12.08
N ASN A 100 -0.68 6.44 12.56
CA ASN A 100 -0.62 5.99 13.95
C ASN A 100 -0.57 7.14 14.94
N PHE A 101 0.13 8.23 14.61
CA PHE A 101 0.16 9.42 15.44
C PHE A 101 -1.25 10.04 15.54
N TYR A 102 -1.96 10.17 14.42
CA TYR A 102 -3.35 10.63 14.40
C TYR A 102 -4.26 9.75 15.27
N ILE A 103 -4.16 8.42 15.15
CA ILE A 103 -4.96 7.49 15.95
C ILE A 103 -4.58 7.56 17.44
N SER A 104 -3.30 7.70 17.76
CA SER A 104 -2.81 7.82 19.13
C SER A 104 -3.35 9.08 19.79
N VAL A 105 -3.37 10.20 19.08
CA VAL A 105 -3.94 11.47 19.57
C VAL A 105 -5.47 11.41 19.66
N ALA A 106 -6.14 10.87 18.64
CA ALA A 106 -7.61 10.86 18.58
C ALA A 106 -8.28 9.79 19.45
N LYS A 107 -7.57 8.70 19.78
CA LYS A 107 -8.13 7.53 20.51
C LYS A 107 -7.31 7.13 21.73
N GLU A 108 -6.34 7.95 22.16
CA GLU A 108 -5.47 7.73 23.33
C GLU A 108 -4.77 6.35 23.34
N LYS A 109 -4.51 5.80 22.15
CA LYS A 109 -3.82 4.50 21.99
C LYS A 109 -2.30 4.64 22.07
N PRO A 110 -1.57 3.62 22.53
CA PRO A 110 -0.11 3.66 22.59
C PRO A 110 0.51 3.69 21.18
N PHE A 111 1.04 4.85 20.78
CA PHE A 111 1.67 5.08 19.47
C PHE A 111 2.68 4.00 19.09
N TRP A 112 3.67 3.76 19.95
CA TRP A 112 4.80 2.89 19.65
C TRP A 112 4.38 1.44 19.37
N LYS A 113 3.39 0.92 20.10
CA LYS A 113 2.92 -0.46 19.91
C LYS A 113 2.27 -0.62 18.53
N GLU A 114 1.30 0.22 18.20
CA GLU A 114 0.57 0.15 16.93
C GLU A 114 1.48 0.48 15.73
N PHE A 115 2.36 1.49 15.87
CA PHE A 115 3.34 1.83 14.85
C PHE A 115 4.30 0.68 14.54
N LEU A 116 4.92 0.09 15.57
CA LEU A 116 5.86 -1.03 15.40
C LEU A 116 5.17 -2.25 14.80
N THR A 117 3.94 -2.56 15.22
CA THR A 117 3.16 -3.66 14.65
C THR A 117 2.88 -3.44 13.17
N MET A 118 2.36 -2.27 12.79
CA MET A 118 2.05 -1.97 11.39
C MET A 118 3.29 -1.89 10.51
N ALA A 119 4.37 -1.26 11.01
CA ALA A 119 5.64 -1.16 10.30
C ALA A 119 6.28 -2.53 10.10
N ALA A 120 6.29 -3.39 11.13
CA ALA A 120 6.82 -4.75 11.05
C ALA A 120 6.03 -5.61 10.05
N ILE A 121 4.69 -5.52 10.05
CA ILE A 121 3.85 -6.22 9.07
C ILE A 121 4.15 -5.71 7.66
N SER A 122 4.19 -4.39 7.44
CA SER A 122 4.43 -3.82 6.11
C SER A 122 5.83 -4.15 5.57
N LEU A 123 6.88 -3.99 6.39
CA LEU A 123 8.25 -4.30 6.01
C LEU A 123 8.45 -5.82 5.84
N GLY A 124 7.84 -6.64 6.69
CA GLY A 124 7.85 -8.09 6.57
C GLY A 124 7.20 -8.57 5.27
N VAL A 125 6.02 -8.05 4.93
CA VAL A 125 5.36 -8.34 3.65
C VAL A 125 6.22 -7.87 2.48
N ALA A 126 6.89 -6.72 2.58
CA ALA A 126 7.79 -6.25 1.53
C ALA A 126 9.01 -7.17 1.35
N ALA A 127 9.66 -7.58 2.43
CA ALA A 127 10.79 -8.51 2.39
C ALA A 127 10.39 -9.88 1.81
N LEU A 128 9.24 -10.42 2.24
CA LEU A 128 8.72 -11.68 1.71
C LEU A 128 8.36 -11.56 0.22
N SER A 129 7.70 -10.47 -0.17
CA SER A 129 7.33 -10.25 -1.58
C SER A 129 8.57 -10.08 -2.46
N PHE A 130 9.62 -9.43 -1.94
CA PHE A 130 10.91 -9.31 -2.60
C PHE A 130 11.58 -10.69 -2.77
N GLY A 131 11.57 -11.53 -1.73
CA GLY A 131 12.09 -12.90 -1.79
C GLY A 131 11.33 -13.79 -2.78
N ILE A 132 9.99 -13.69 -2.81
CA ILE A 132 9.16 -14.41 -3.79
C ILE A 132 9.49 -13.95 -5.21
N ALA A 133 9.60 -12.64 -5.44
CA ALA A 133 9.97 -12.10 -6.74
C ALA A 133 11.36 -12.59 -7.19
N PHE A 134 12.31 -12.71 -6.25
CA PHE A 134 13.65 -13.25 -6.54
C PHE A 134 13.62 -14.71 -6.94
N LEU A 135 12.86 -15.55 -6.22
CA LEU A 135 12.68 -16.96 -6.60
C LEU A 135 12.02 -17.09 -7.96
N LEU A 136 10.94 -16.34 -8.21
CA LEU A 136 10.24 -16.37 -9.50
C LEU A 136 11.15 -15.94 -10.65
N ARG A 137 12.01 -14.93 -10.44
CA ARG A 137 12.97 -14.50 -11.45
C ARG A 137 13.95 -15.62 -11.82
N ILE A 138 14.49 -16.34 -10.83
CA ILE A 138 15.40 -17.47 -11.06
C ILE A 138 14.68 -18.64 -11.76
N PHE A 139 13.50 -19.02 -11.26
CA PHE A 139 12.78 -20.20 -11.77
C PHE A 139 12.20 -20.00 -13.17
N LEU A 140 11.71 -18.79 -13.48
CA LEU A 140 11.11 -18.48 -14.78
C LEU A 140 12.16 -18.09 -15.83
N GLY A 141 13.44 -17.97 -15.47
CA GLY A 141 14.51 -17.60 -16.38
C GLY A 141 14.30 -16.22 -17.04
N VAL A 142 13.61 -15.32 -16.33
CA VAL A 142 13.40 -13.94 -16.79
C VAL A 142 14.68 -13.15 -16.51
N ASP A 143 15.69 -13.41 -17.32
CA ASP A 143 16.85 -12.55 -17.49
C ASP A 143 16.49 -11.52 -18.55
N VAL A 144 16.19 -10.29 -18.11
CA VAL A 144 16.13 -9.10 -18.97
C VAL A 144 17.45 -8.36 -18.84
#